data_AF-A0A5C7R3W4-F1
#
_entry.id   AF-A0A5C7R3W4-F1
#
_cell.length_a   1.000
_cell.length_b   1.000
_cell.length_c   1.000
_cell.angle_alpha   90.00
_cell.angle_beta   90.00
_cell.angle_gamma   90.00
#
_symmetry.space_group_name_H-M   'P 1'
#
loop_
_entity.id
_entity.type
_entity.pdbx_description
1 polymer ?
#
loop_
_entity_poly.entity_id
_entity_poly.type
_entity_poly.pdbx_seq_one_letter_code
_entity_poly.pdbx_strand_id
1 'polypeptide(L)' 'DSSVSGLGGCPYAKGASGNVATEDVLYMLNGMGIETGVDMQKLLAAGRFISESLGRLPASKVGKALYQA' A
#
# COMPACT_ATOMS: atom_id res chain seq x y z
N ASP A 1 0.67 -12.60 -2.33
CA ASP A 1 0.31 -11.45 -3.19
C ASP A 1 -0.12 -10.26 -2.35
N SER A 2 0.00 -9.06 -2.91
CA SER A 2 -0.38 -7.79 -2.27
C SER A 2 -0.91 -6.82 -3.33
N SER A 3 -1.50 -5.71 -2.92
CA SER A 3 -1.97 -4.66 -3.83
C SER A 3 -1.48 -3.29 -3.38
N VAL A 4 -1.05 -2.45 -4.33
CA VAL A 4 -0.57 -1.10 -4.04
C VAL A 4 -1.63 -0.33 -3.24
N SER A 5 -1.22 0.38 -2.21
CA SER A 5 -2.07 1.18 -1.31
C SER A 5 -3.24 0.40 -0.67
N GLY A 6 -3.17 -0.93 -0.68
CA GLY A 6 -4.25 -1.82 -0.24
C GLY A 6 -5.49 -1.75 -1.12
N LEU A 7 -5.33 -1.52 -2.43
CA LEU A 7 -6.44 -1.47 -3.37
C LEU A 7 -7.28 -2.76 -3.33
N GLY A 8 -8.56 -2.59 -3.66
CA GLY A 8 -9.56 -3.63 -3.67
C GLY A 8 -10.59 -3.44 -2.56
N GLY A 9 -11.21 -4.56 -2.19
CA GLY A 9 -12.33 -4.68 -1.27
C GLY A 9 -12.93 -6.07 -1.43
N CYS A 10 -13.75 -6.50 -0.49
CA CYS A 10 -14.46 -7.77 -0.60
C CYS A 10 -15.94 -7.49 -0.94
N PRO A 11 -16.48 -7.96 -2.08
CA PRO A 11 -17.89 -7.75 -2.43
C PRO A 11 -18.85 -8.41 -1.43
N TYR A 12 -18.37 -9.42 -0.69
CA TYR A 12 -19.14 -10.16 0.31
C TYR A 12 -19.05 -9.57 1.72
N ALA A 13 -18.06 -8.70 2.00
CA ALA A 13 -17.83 -8.11 3.31
C ALA A 13 -17.74 -6.58 3.20
N LYS A 14 -18.89 -5.92 3.41
CA LYS A 14 -18.98 -4.45 3.37
C LYS A 14 -18.00 -3.82 4.36
N GLY A 15 -17.18 -2.90 3.88
CA GLY A 15 -16.20 -2.18 4.71
C GLY A 15 -14.90 -2.94 4.97
N ALA A 16 -14.73 -4.16 4.44
CA ALA A 16 -13.43 -4.83 4.49
C ALA A 16 -12.37 -4.00 3.75
N SER A 17 -11.19 -3.89 4.36
CA SER A 17 -10.08 -3.04 3.91
C SER A 17 -9.52 -3.41 2.52
N GLY A 18 -9.79 -4.61 2.03
CA GLY A 18 -9.32 -5.10 0.73
C GLY A 18 -8.11 -6.02 0.84
N ASN A 19 -7.20 -5.93 -0.13
CA ASN A 19 -5.98 -6.73 -0.13
C ASN A 19 -4.98 -6.20 0.91
N VAL A 20 -4.02 -7.04 1.30
CA VAL A 20 -2.85 -6.57 2.04
C VAL A 20 -2.09 -5.54 1.19
N ALA A 21 -1.74 -4.41 1.80
CA ALA A 21 -1.05 -3.33 1.11
C ALA A 21 0.41 -3.68 0.81
N THR A 22 0.85 -3.46 -0.42
CA THR A 22 2.23 -3.77 -0.85
C THR A 22 3.27 -2.99 -0.03
N GLU A 23 2.98 -1.75 0.33
CA GLU A 23 3.87 -0.90 1.14
C GLU A 23 4.07 -1.47 2.54
N ASP A 24 3.02 -2.01 3.16
CA ASP A 24 3.08 -2.59 4.49
C ASP A 24 3.89 -3.90 4.48
N VAL A 25 3.73 -4.72 3.42
CA VAL A 25 4.52 -5.93 3.22
C VAL A 25 5.99 -5.58 2.95
N LEU A 26 6.26 -4.63 2.06
CA LEU A 26 7.62 -4.22 1.73
C LEU A 26 8.34 -3.63 2.94
N TYR A 27 7.66 -2.82 3.75
CA TYR A 27 8.22 -2.28 4.99
C TYR A 27 8.61 -3.39 5.96
N MET A 28 7.74 -4.39 6.16
CA MET A 28 8.04 -5.55 6.99
C MET A 28 9.25 -6.33 6.45
N LEU A 29 9.28 -6.66 5.16
CA LEU A 29 10.36 -7.42 4.54
C LEU A 29 11.70 -6.69 4.63
N ASN A 30 11.71 -5.37 4.38
CA ASN A 30 12.90 -4.55 4.56
C ASN A 30 13.38 -4.53 6.01
N GLY A 31 12.47 -4.41 6.98
CA GLY A 31 12.80 -4.49 8.41
C GLY A 31 13.34 -5.86 8.86
N MET A 32 12.99 -6.92 8.13
CA MET A 32 13.53 -8.27 8.32
C MET A 32 14.84 -8.51 7.56
N GLY A 33 15.32 -7.55 6.75
CA GLY A 33 16.51 -7.70 5.92
C GLY A 33 16.33 -8.62 4.72
N ILE A 34 15.09 -8.85 4.27
CA ILE A 34 14.78 -9.69 3.10
C ILE A 34 14.80 -8.82 1.85
N GLU A 35 15.66 -9.19 0.89
CA GLU A 35 15.74 -8.51 -0.40
C GLU A 35 14.52 -8.81 -1.28
N THR A 36 13.95 -7.76 -1.87
CA THR A 36 12.75 -7.85 -2.75
C THR A 36 12.98 -7.27 -4.14
N GLY A 37 14.02 -6.45 -4.33
CA GLY A 37 14.23 -5.67 -5.55
C GLY A 37 13.22 -4.53 -5.78
N VAL A 38 12.33 -4.24 -4.81
CA VAL A 38 11.32 -3.19 -4.94
C VAL A 38 11.79 -1.89 -4.29
N ASP A 39 11.69 -0.79 -5.04
CA ASP A 39 11.99 0.56 -4.56
C ASP A 39 10.77 1.15 -3.83
N MET A 40 10.93 1.42 -2.53
CA MET A 40 9.85 1.97 -1.69
C MET A 40 9.37 3.34 -2.16
N GLN A 41 10.25 4.22 -2.63
CA GLN A 41 9.86 5.57 -3.06
C GLN A 41 9.05 5.53 -4.35
N LYS A 42 9.44 4.67 -5.30
CA LYS A 42 8.66 4.45 -6.53
C LYS A 42 7.31 3.81 -6.23
N LEU A 43 7.26 2.87 -5.30
CA LEU A 43 6.00 2.25 -4.86
C LEU A 43 5.05 3.29 -4.24
N LEU A 44 5.58 4.14 -3.35
CA LEU A 44 4.81 5.22 -2.73
C LEU A 44 4.29 6.22 -3.76
N ALA A 45 5.09 6.57 -4.77
CA ALA A 45 4.63 7.45 -5.86
C ALA A 45 3.47 6.84 -6.65
N ALA A 46 3.56 5.55 -6.98
CA ALA A 46 2.48 4.83 -7.67
C ALA A 46 1.21 4.75 -6.82
N GLY A 47 1.35 4.46 -5.53
CA GLY A 47 0.22 4.41 -4.61
C GLY A 47 -0.45 5.77 -4.39
N ARG A 48 0.34 6.85 -4.29
CA ARG A 48 -0.18 8.21 -4.23
C ARG A 48 -0.99 8.56 -5.49
N PHE A 49 -0.43 8.30 -6.67
CA PHE A 49 -1.10 8.55 -7.95
C PHE A 49 -2.49 7.89 -8.01
N ILE A 50 -2.60 6.61 -7.65
CA ILE A 50 -3.89 5.92 -7.75
C ILE A 50 -4.86 6.33 -6.63
N SER A 51 -4.37 6.63 -5.42
CA SER A 51 -5.17 7.18 -4.33
C SER A 51 -5.79 8.53 -4.69
N GLU A 52 -5.00 9.44 -5.28
CA GLU A 52 -5.46 10.74 -5.77
C GLU A 52 -6.47 10.55 -6.92
N SER A 53 -6.18 9.68 -7.87
CA SER A 53 -7.06 9.38 -9.01
C SER A 53 -8.42 8.83 -8.59
N LEU A 54 -8.47 8.04 -7.51
CA LEU A 54 -9.71 7.48 -6.95
C LEU A 54 -10.38 8.38 -5.91
N GLY A 55 -9.75 9.52 -5.55
CA GLY A 55 -10.26 10.42 -4.52
C GLY A 55 -10.35 9.78 -3.13
N ARG A 56 -9.47 8.81 -2.81
CA ARG A 56 -9.47 8.10 -1.52
C ARG A 56 -8.08 7.93 -0.94
N LEU A 57 -7.98 8.01 0.38
CA LEU A 57 -6.73 7.74 1.11
C LEU A 57 -6.30 6.27 0.93
N PRO A 58 -4.99 5.99 0.97
CA PRO A 58 -4.50 4.60 0.93
C PRO A 58 -4.98 3.83 2.16
N ALA A 59 -5.20 2.52 2.04
CA ALA A 59 -5.45 1.64 3.18
C ALA A 59 -4.15 1.28 3.93
N SER A 60 -3.02 1.31 3.22
CA SER A 60 -1.68 1.10 3.79
C SER A 60 -1.42 2.00 4.99
N LYS A 61 -0.90 1.43 6.09
CA LYS A 61 -0.46 2.21 7.25
C LYS A 61 0.85 2.94 6.95
N VAL A 62 1.77 2.29 6.26
CA VAL A 62 3.06 2.86 5.84
C VAL A 62 2.84 4.00 4.85
N GLY A 63 1.99 3.81 3.84
CA GLY A 63 1.61 4.85 2.89
C GLY A 63 1.02 6.08 3.57
N LYS A 64 0.12 5.91 4.56
CA LYS A 64 -0.40 7.05 5.35
C LYS A 64 0.70 7.81 6.09
N ALA A 65 1.66 7.09 6.69
CA ALA A 65 2.75 7.70 7.45
C ALA A 65 3.76 8.42 6.55
N LEU A 66 4.03 7.86 5.35
CA LEU A 66 5.10 8.34 4.48
C LEU A 66 4.62 9.30 3.38
N TYR A 67 3.34 9.34 3.01
CA TYR A 67 2.81 10.31 2.03
C TYR A 67 2.78 11.75 2.52
N GLN A 68 2.92 11.98 3.83
CA GLN A 68 2.91 13.30 4.45
C GLN A 68 4.30 13.91 4.63
N ALA A 69 5.36 13.14 4.34
CA ALA A 69 6.75 13.60 4.33
C ALA A 69 7.15 14.07 2.93
#